data_AF-A0A8H6WF21-F1
#
_entry.id   AF-A0A8H6WF21-F1
#
_cell.length_a   1.000
_cell.length_b   1.000
_cell.length_c   1.000
_cell.angle_alpha   90.00
_cell.angle_beta   90.00
_cell.angle_gamma   90.00
#
_symmetry.space_group_name_H-M   'P 1'
#
loop_
_entity.id
_entity.type
_entity.pdbx_description
1 polymer ?
#
loop_
_entity_poly.entity_id
_entity_poly.type
_entity_poly.pdbx_seq_one_letter_code
_entity_poly.pdbx_strand_id
1 'polypeptide(L)'
;MGLVGHVVGGAVFGLTARFYQLGILRRPMLSNPAGHVACMGVFAGAGYFWWQATLHMRGLLAEKEAQLRLRREIQQKTGEVILEQALGQTPSSEAS
;
A
#
# COMPACT_ATOMS: atom_id res chain seq x y z
N MET A 1 -4.25 -0.02 8.71
CA MET A 1 -3.59 -0.05 10.04
C MET A 1 -3.10 1.35 10.36
N GLY A 2 -3.03 1.76 11.63
CA GLY A 2 -2.55 3.09 12.02
C GLY A 2 -1.05 3.10 12.33
N LEU A 3 -0.51 4.29 12.61
CA LEU A 3 0.87 4.51 13.05
C LEU A 3 1.23 3.65 14.27
N VAL A 4 0.39 3.69 15.30
CA VAL A 4 0.58 2.93 16.55
C VAL A 4 0.74 1.44 16.27
N GLY A 5 -0.05 0.88 15.35
CA GLY A 5 0.04 -0.54 15.00
C GLY A 5 1.39 -0.93 14.39
N HIS A 6 1.97 -0.07 13.55
CA HIS A 6 3.28 -0.34 12.95
C HIS A 6 4.42 -0.21 13.95
N VAL A 7 4.36 0.81 14.81
CA VAL A 7 5.36 1.05 15.86
C VAL A 7 5.33 -0.07 16.90
N VAL A 8 4.14 -0.43 17.39
CA VAL A 8 3.96 -1.52 18.36
C VAL A 8 4.31 -2.87 17.74
N GLY A 9 3.86 -3.14 16.51
CA GLY A 9 4.22 -4.37 15.80
C GLY A 9 5.74 -4.50 15.61
N GLY A 10 6.40 -3.41 15.23
CA GLY A 10 7.86 -3.33 15.17
C GLY A 10 8.52 -3.58 16.52
N ALA A 11 8.07 -2.91 17.59
CA ALA A 11 8.61 -3.11 18.94
C ALA A 11 8.50 -4.57 19.40
N VAL A 12 7.32 -5.18 19.23
CA VAL A 12 7.08 -6.60 19.60
C VAL A 12 7.96 -7.53 18.78
N PHE A 13 8.13 -7.27 17.49
CA PHE A 13 9.06 -8.02 16.65
C PHE A 13 10.50 -7.90 17.15
N GLY A 14 10.95 -6.69 17.49
CA GLY A 14 12.30 -6.46 18.03
C GLY A 14 12.54 -7.17 19.37
N LEU A 15 11.55 -7.18 20.26
CA LEU A 15 11.61 -7.94 21.51
C LEU A 15 11.70 -9.45 21.23
N THR A 16 10.89 -9.95 20.31
CA THR A 16 10.88 -11.36 19.93
C THR A 16 12.20 -11.78 19.29
N ALA A 17 12.78 -10.95 18.42
CA ALA A 17 14.11 -11.17 17.83
C ALA A 17 15.20 -11.25 18.91
N ARG A 18 15.12 -10.40 19.95
CA ARG A 18 16.05 -10.43 21.08
C ARG A 18 15.90 -11.70 21.92
N PHE A 19 14.67 -12.13 22.21
CA PHE A 19 14.41 -13.40 22.89
C PHE A 19 14.89 -14.60 22.09
N TYR A 20 14.69 -14.58 20.75
CA TYR A 20 15.19 -15.62 19.86
C TYR A 20 16.72 -15.71 19.90
N GLN A 21 17.42 -14.57 19.83
CA GLN A 21 18.87 -14.51 19.99
C GLN A 21 19.33 -15.12 21.33
N LEU A 22 18.71 -14.74 22.45
CA LEU A 22 19.07 -15.26 23.77
C LEU A 22 18.78 -16.75 23.92
N GLY A 23 17.71 -17.24 23.30
CA GLY A 23 17.37 -18.66 23.22
C GLY A 23 18.46 -19.48 22.51
N ILE A 24 18.97 -18.98 21.38
CA ILE A 24 20.08 -19.62 20.65
C ILE A 24 21.35 -19.66 21.51
N LEU A 25 21.68 -18.56 22.20
CA LEU A 25 22.86 -18.50 23.05
C LEU A 25 22.68 -19.21 24.40
N ARG A 26 21.52 -19.84 24.66
CA ARG A 26 21.14 -20.45 25.94
C ARG A 26 21.38 -19.54 27.14
N ARG A 27 21.18 -18.23 26.97
CA ARG A 27 21.28 -17.24 28.05
C ARG A 27 19.89 -16.95 28.62
N PRO A 28 19.79 -16.56 29.90
CA PRO A 28 18.50 -16.21 30.50
C PRO A 28 17.79 -15.13 29.67
N MET A 29 16.51 -15.34 29.40
CA MET A 29 15.73 -14.51 28.44
C MET A 29 15.62 -13.04 28.86
N LEU A 30 15.68 -12.74 30.15
CA LEU A 30 15.63 -11.37 30.68
C LEU A 30 17.02 -10.79 30.95
N SER A 31 18.08 -11.48 30.51
CA SER A 31 19.44 -10.97 30.66
C SER A 31 19.65 -9.73 29.78
N ASN A 32 20.24 -8.68 30.36
CA ASN A 32 20.48 -7.40 29.72
C ASN A 32 19.18 -6.69 29.23
N PRO A 33 18.41 -6.06 30.15
CA PRO A 33 17.19 -5.33 29.80
C PRO A 33 17.44 -4.16 28.85
N ALA A 34 18.62 -3.52 28.92
CA ALA A 34 18.99 -2.46 27.98
C ALA A 34 19.01 -2.95 26.52
N GLY A 35 19.47 -4.18 26.28
CA GLY A 35 19.43 -4.80 24.95
C GLY A 35 18.02 -5.02 24.42
N HIS A 36 17.05 -5.33 25.29
CA HIS A 36 15.65 -5.48 24.90
C HIS A 36 15.04 -4.14 24.47
N VAL A 37 15.27 -3.09 25.28
CA VAL A 37 14.79 -1.74 24.96
C VAL A 37 15.43 -1.22 23.67
N ALA A 38 16.73 -1.46 23.47
CA ALA A 38 17.42 -1.08 22.24
C ALA A 38 16.82 -1.78 21.00
N CYS A 39 16.63 -3.11 21.05
CA CYS A 39 16.01 -3.86 19.96
C CYS A 39 14.57 -3.40 19.69
N MET A 40 13.76 -3.21 20.75
CA MET A 40 12.41 -2.67 20.61
C MET A 40 12.42 -1.30 19.94
N GLY A 41 13.33 -0.40 20.34
CA GLY A 41 13.46 0.93 19.76
C GLY A 41 13.86 0.91 18.29
N VAL A 42 14.85 0.09 17.92
CA VAL A 42 15.30 -0.06 16.52
C VAL A 42 14.17 -0.55 15.63
N PHE A 43 13.47 -1.62 16.03
CA PHE A 43 12.39 -2.17 15.21
C PHE A 43 11.10 -1.34 15.27
N ALA A 44 10.83 -0.62 16.37
CA ALA A 44 9.77 0.37 16.43
C ALA A 44 10.04 1.52 15.44
N GLY A 45 11.28 1.99 15.35
CA GLY A 45 11.72 2.98 14.36
C GLY A 45 11.59 2.47 12.92
N ALA A 46 11.94 1.20 12.66
CA ALA A 46 11.69 0.58 11.36
C ALA A 46 10.19 0.51 11.03
N GLY A 47 9.33 0.23 12.02
CA GLY A 47 7.88 0.29 11.88
C GLY A 47 7.37 1.69 11.52
N TYR A 48 7.92 2.74 12.14
CA TYR A 48 7.63 4.13 11.79
C TYR A 48 8.01 4.45 10.33
N PHE A 49 9.20 4.04 9.91
CA PHE A 49 9.65 4.23 8.53
C PHE A 49 8.73 3.52 7.53
N TRP A 50 8.33 2.28 7.83
CA TRP A 50 7.41 1.52 6.99
C TRP A 50 6.04 2.19 6.86
N TRP A 51 5.53 2.76 7.96
CA TRP A 51 4.30 3.54 7.96
C TRP A 51 4.41 4.74 7.01
N GLN A 52 5.51 5.48 7.09
CA GLN A 52 5.77 6.64 6.23
C GLN A 52 5.83 6.25 4.74
N ALA A 53 6.51 5.14 4.42
CA ALA A 53 6.55 4.60 3.06
C ALA A 53 5.15 4.21 2.55
N THR A 54 4.34 3.60 3.42
CA THR A 54 2.96 3.22 3.09
C THR A 54 2.08 4.42 2.79
N LEU A 55 2.23 5.52 3.53
CA LEU A 55 1.56 6.79 3.27
C LEU A 55 1.92 7.34 1.88
N HIS A 56 3.21 7.32 1.52
CA HIS A 56 3.66 7.72 0.18
C HIS A 56 3.03 6.87 -0.93
N MET A 57 3.04 5.54 -0.77
CA MET A 57 2.46 4.63 -1.76
C MET A 57 0.96 4.86 -1.94
N ARG A 58 0.23 5.15 -0.86
CA ARG A 58 -1.21 5.47 -0.93
C ARG A 58 -1.51 6.72 -1.74
N GLY A 59 -0.68 7.76 -1.62
CA GLY A 59 -0.80 8.95 -2.45
C GLY A 59 -0.68 8.62 -3.94
N LEU A 60 0.36 7.87 -4.31
CA LEU A 60 0.58 7.44 -5.70
C LEU A 60 -0.56 6.55 -6.23
N LEU A 61 -1.10 5.67 -5.39
CA LEU A 61 -2.26 4.84 -5.74
C LEU A 61 -3.50 5.68 -6.01
N ALA A 62 -3.79 6.68 -5.17
CA ALA A 62 -4.94 7.58 -5.36
C ALA A 62 -4.84 8.37 -6.68
N GLU A 63 -3.65 8.85 -7.03
CA GLU A 63 -3.40 9.52 -8.31
C GLU A 63 -3.60 8.57 -9.49
N LYS A 64 -3.12 7.32 -9.39
CA LYS A 64 -3.29 6.32 -10.44
C LYS A 64 -4.76 5.92 -10.60
N GLU A 65 -5.51 5.79 -9.52
CA GLU A 65 -6.95 5.54 -9.57
C GLU A 65 -7.72 6.70 -10.22
N ALA A 66 -7.33 7.95 -9.99
CA ALA A 66 -7.91 9.11 -10.66
C ALA A 66 -7.62 9.07 -12.18
N GLN A 67 -6.38 8.74 -12.57
CA GLN A 67 -6.00 8.57 -13.98
C GLN A 67 -6.78 7.43 -14.65
N LEU A 68 -7.00 6.31 -13.96
CA LEU A 68 -7.77 5.19 -14.48
C LEU A 68 -9.25 5.55 -14.69
N ARG A 69 -9.85 6.33 -13.79
CA ARG A 69 -11.22 6.84 -13.95
C ARG A 69 -11.36 7.74 -15.18
N LEU A 70 -10.47 8.72 -15.33
CA LEU A 70 -10.47 9.61 -16.49
C LEU A 70 -10.32 8.85 -17.82
N ARG A 71 -9.43 7.84 -17.85
CA ARG A 71 -9.27 7.00 -19.05
C ARG A 71 -10.54 6.22 -19.40
N ARG A 72 -11.27 5.71 -18.40
CA ARG A 72 -12.53 5.00 -18.62
C ARG A 72 -13.63 5.93 -19.14
N GLU A 73 -13.73 7.13 -18.59
CA GLU A 73 -14.70 8.13 -19.06
C GLU A 73 -14.43 8.56 -20.50
N ILE A 74 -13.16 8.76 -20.87
CA ILE A 74 -12.77 9.07 -22.25
C ILE A 74 -13.14 7.91 -23.19
N GLN A 75 -12.84 6.66 -22.81
CA GLN A 75 -13.21 5.49 -23.62
C GLN A 75 -14.72 5.35 -23.82
N GLN A 76 -15.52 5.63 -22.78
CA GLN A 76 -16.99 5.62 -22.89
C GLN A 76 -17.49 6.71 -23.84
N LYS A 77 -17.02 7.95 -23.69
CA LYS A 77 -17.39 9.06 -24.58
C LYS A 77 -16.96 8.81 -26.03
N THR A 78 -15.75 8.31 -26.25
CA THR A 78 -15.28 7.98 -27.60
C THR A 78 -16.11 6.85 -28.22
N GLY A 79 -16.47 5.84 -27.43
CA GLY A 79 -17.37 4.76 -27.88
C GLY A 79 -18.75 5.29 -28.25
N GLU A 80 -19.33 6.17 -27.44
CA GLU A 80 -20.62 6.82 -27.70
C GLU A 80 -20.58 7.67 -28.97
N VAL A 81 -19.54 8.47 -29.18
CA VAL A 81 -19.36 9.29 -30.39
C VAL A 81 -19.21 8.41 -31.64
N ILE A 82 -18.47 7.31 -31.57
CA ILE A 82 -18.34 6.36 -32.69
C ILE A 82 -19.69 5.70 -32.99
N LEU A 83 -20.48 5.38 -31.97
CA LEU A 83 -21.80 4.77 -32.11
C LEU A 83 -22.82 5.75 -32.70
N GLU A 84 -22.80 7.02 -32.27
CA GLU A 84 -23.58 8.09 -32.90
C GLU A 84 -23.18 8.34 -34.35
N GLN A 85 -21.89 8.33 -34.68
CA GLN A 85 -21.45 8.44 -36.07
C GLN A 85 -21.89 7.24 -36.92
N ALA A 86 -21.86 6.03 -36.37
CA ALA A 86 -22.31 4.82 -37.06
C ALA A 86 -23.83 4.79 -37.27
N LEU A 87 -24.61 5.26 -36.28
CA LEU A 87 -26.07 5.38 -36.38
C LEU A 87 -26.50 6.57 -37.27
N GLY A 88 -25.78 7.68 -37.22
CA GLY A 88 -25.98 8.84 -38.10
C GLY A 88 -25.56 8.59 -39.55
N GLN A 89 -24.74 7.55 -39.80
CA GLN A 89 -24.36 7.09 -41.12
C GLN A 89 -25.22 5.97 -41.67
N THR A 90 -26.29 5.49 -41.01
CA THR A 90 -27.19 4.52 -41.67
C THR A 90 -27.73 5.17 -42.94
N PRO A 91 -27.31 4.70 -44.13
CA PRO A 91 -27.64 5.38 -45.37
C PRO A 91 -29.12 5.16 -45.63
N SER A 92 -29.92 6.22 -45.55
CA SER A 92 -31.23 6.31 -46.21
C SER A 92 -31.07 6.34 -47.75
N SER A 93 -30.21 5.47 -48.30
CA SER A 93 -29.85 5.39 -49.71
C SER A 93 -29.73 3.92 -50.18
N GLU A 94 -30.49 3.01 -49.57
CA GLU A 94 -30.85 1.71 -50.17
C GLU A 94 -32.37 1.53 -50.31
N ALA A 95 -33.14 2.62 -50.25
CA ALA A 95 -34.55 2.62 -50.61
C ALA A 95 -34.73 3.10 -52.06
N SER A 96 -34.66 2.12 -52.97
CA SER A 96 -35.53 1.95 -54.15
C SER A 96 -35.40 2.93 -55.32
#